data_AF-A0A0F5VIQ7-F1
#
_entry.id   AF-A0A0F5VIQ7-F1
#
_cell.length_a   1.000
_cell.length_b   1.000
_cell.length_c   1.000
_cell.angle_alpha   90.00
_cell.angle_beta   90.00
_cell.angle_gamma   90.00
#
_symmetry.space_group_name_H-M   'P 1'
#
loop_
_entity.id
_entity.type
_entity.pdbx_description
1 polymer ?
#
loop_
_entity_poly.entity_id
_entity_poly.type
_entity_poly.pdbx_seq_one_letter_code
_entity_poly.pdbx_strand_id
1 'polypeptide(L)'
;KLHPKEKVTFVQLPADVNQQRQQMIQNAETKSDAYTVLSLDVVWTSEFAAHQWIDQLPAAQFPLDKMLKPVVETTKYRDNLYAVPQSSDGGILYYRSDLLKKAGVSAAPTTWAQMQAACAK
;
A
#
# COMPACT_ATOMS: atom_id res chain seq x y z
N LYS A 1 -3.04 -2.81 -25.46
CA LYS A 1 -2.48 -2.34 -26.77
C LYS A 1 -1.21 -3.08 -27.17
N LEU A 2 -0.24 -3.29 -26.27
CA LEU A 2 0.96 -4.11 -26.53
C LEU A 2 0.70 -5.63 -26.52
N HIS A 3 -0.34 -6.03 -25.78
CA HIS A 3 -0.78 -7.41 -25.60
C HIS A 3 -2.27 -7.51 -25.98
N PRO A 4 -2.60 -7.68 -27.28
CA PRO A 4 -3.99 -7.60 -27.76
C PRO A 4 -4.79 -8.90 -27.57
N LYS A 5 -4.14 -10.04 -27.30
CA LYS A 5 -4.81 -11.33 -27.09
C LYS A 5 -5.10 -11.57 -25.61
N GLU A 6 -4.37 -10.91 -24.74
CA GLU A 6 -4.46 -10.96 -23.29
C GLU A 6 -5.51 -9.96 -22.81
N LYS A 7 -6.70 -10.47 -22.47
CA LYS A 7 -7.80 -9.63 -21.97
C LYS A 7 -7.64 -9.40 -20.48
N VAL A 8 -7.83 -8.15 -20.05
CA VAL A 8 -7.82 -7.76 -18.64
C VAL A 8 -9.18 -7.13 -18.31
N THR A 9 -9.82 -7.63 -17.26
CA THR A 9 -11.05 -7.05 -16.71
C THR A 9 -10.73 -6.41 -15.37
N PHE A 10 -11.04 -5.13 -15.24
CA PHE A 10 -10.92 -4.44 -13.97
C PHE A 10 -12.17 -4.71 -13.12
N VAL A 11 -11.98 -5.26 -11.93
CA VAL A 11 -13.04 -5.45 -10.95
C VAL A 11 -12.84 -4.43 -9.83
N GLN A 12 -13.76 -3.47 -9.75
CA GLN A 12 -13.75 -2.44 -8.72
C GLN A 12 -14.26 -3.03 -7.40
N LEU A 13 -13.41 -3.01 -6.37
CA LEU A 13 -13.80 -3.32 -5.00
C LEU A 13 -14.31 -2.05 -4.27
N PRO A 14 -14.96 -2.16 -3.10
CA PRO A 14 -15.43 -1.01 -2.33
C PRO A 14 -14.32 0.00 -2.02
N ALA A 15 -14.66 1.27 -1.78
CA ALA A 15 -13.64 2.28 -1.46
C ALA A 15 -13.02 2.10 -0.06
N ASP A 16 -13.74 1.47 0.87
CA ASP A 16 -13.26 1.19 2.21
C ASP A 16 -12.27 0.01 2.21
N VAL A 17 -11.08 0.24 2.77
CA VAL A 17 -9.97 -0.73 2.78
C VAL A 17 -10.31 -2.01 3.53
N ASN A 18 -11.12 -1.95 4.59
CA ASN A 18 -11.50 -3.15 5.34
C ASN A 18 -12.48 -4.00 4.53
N GLN A 19 -13.43 -3.37 3.83
CA GLN A 19 -14.35 -4.06 2.92
C GLN A 19 -13.61 -4.68 1.72
N GLN A 20 -12.61 -4.01 1.16
CA GLN A 20 -11.76 -4.60 0.12
C GLN A 20 -11.10 -5.88 0.61
N ARG A 21 -10.41 -5.81 1.77
CA ARG A 21 -9.75 -6.97 2.37
C ARG A 21 -10.72 -8.11 2.61
N GLN A 22 -11.89 -7.84 3.20
CA GLN A 22 -12.91 -8.86 3.47
C GLN A 22 -13.38 -9.57 2.18
N GLN A 23 -13.60 -8.83 1.09
CA GLN A 23 -13.99 -9.44 -0.19
C GLN A 23 -12.88 -10.30 -0.79
N MET A 24 -11.62 -9.88 -0.68
CA MET A 24 -10.48 -10.68 -1.14
C MET A 24 -10.36 -11.99 -0.34
N ILE A 25 -10.50 -11.91 0.99
CA ILE A 25 -10.49 -13.09 1.88
C ILE A 25 -11.62 -14.05 1.51
N GLN A 26 -12.86 -13.54 1.39
CA GLN A 26 -14.00 -14.37 1.02
C GLN A 26 -13.82 -15.05 -0.35
N ASN A 27 -13.27 -14.32 -1.33
CA ASN A 27 -12.94 -14.91 -2.64
C ASN A 27 -11.93 -16.06 -2.50
N ALA A 28 -10.90 -15.88 -1.69
CA ALA A 28 -9.87 -16.88 -1.44
C ALA A 28 -10.40 -18.11 -0.67
N GLU A 29 -11.17 -17.90 0.40
CA GLU A 29 -11.75 -18.97 1.22
C GLU A 29 -12.73 -19.85 0.43
N THR A 30 -13.50 -19.22 -0.46
CA THR A 30 -14.41 -19.93 -1.37
C THR A 30 -13.69 -20.54 -2.58
N LYS A 31 -12.37 -20.32 -2.73
CA LYS A 31 -11.55 -20.74 -3.87
C LYS A 31 -12.12 -20.28 -5.22
N SER A 32 -12.72 -19.10 -5.21
CA SER A 32 -13.32 -18.49 -6.40
C SER A 32 -12.24 -18.00 -7.36
N ASP A 33 -12.46 -18.22 -8.67
CA ASP A 33 -11.59 -17.80 -9.77
C ASP A 33 -11.92 -16.38 -10.27
N ALA A 34 -12.78 -15.65 -9.56
CA ALA A 34 -13.19 -14.30 -9.95
C ALA A 34 -12.01 -13.32 -10.04
N TYR A 35 -10.94 -13.53 -9.25
CA TYR A 35 -9.76 -12.68 -9.21
C TYR A 35 -8.48 -13.45 -9.53
N THR A 36 -7.64 -12.88 -10.40
CA THR A 36 -6.34 -13.46 -10.76
C THR A 36 -5.18 -12.59 -10.29
N VAL A 37 -5.37 -11.28 -10.18
CA VAL A 37 -4.37 -10.32 -9.71
C VAL A 37 -5.05 -9.40 -8.72
N LEU A 38 -4.44 -9.24 -7.54
CA LEU A 38 -4.96 -8.41 -6.46
C LEU A 38 -4.13 -7.13 -6.33
N SER A 39 -4.80 -5.99 -6.17
CA SER A 39 -4.17 -4.79 -5.61
C SER A 39 -4.24 -4.91 -4.09
N LEU A 40 -3.13 -5.35 -3.49
CA LEU A 40 -3.06 -5.72 -2.08
C LEU A 40 -2.30 -4.65 -1.28
N ASP A 41 -2.84 -4.27 -0.12
CA ASP A 41 -2.12 -3.40 0.81
C ASP A 41 -0.88 -4.12 1.38
N VAL A 42 0.22 -3.38 1.50
CA VAL A 42 1.52 -3.85 2.01
C VAL A 42 1.42 -4.48 3.40
N VAL A 43 0.46 -4.05 4.24
CA VAL A 43 0.29 -4.62 5.58
C VAL A 43 -0.30 -6.05 5.58
N TRP A 44 -0.86 -6.51 4.45
CA TRP A 44 -1.54 -7.81 4.36
C TRP A 44 -0.76 -8.87 3.57
N THR A 45 0.35 -8.52 2.90
CA THR A 45 1.13 -9.49 2.10
C THR A 45 1.48 -10.75 2.90
N SER A 46 2.00 -10.58 4.11
CA SER A 46 2.43 -11.72 4.94
C SER A 46 1.26 -12.60 5.39
N GLU A 47 0.11 -12.00 5.69
CA GLU A 47 -1.10 -12.74 6.04
C GLU A 47 -1.58 -13.58 4.85
N PHE A 48 -1.74 -12.95 3.69
CA PHE A 48 -2.25 -13.61 2.49
C PHE A 48 -1.29 -14.72 2.03
N ALA A 49 0.02 -14.50 2.13
CA ALA A 49 1.02 -15.54 1.85
C ALA A 49 0.95 -16.70 2.86
N ALA A 50 0.81 -16.41 4.16
CA ALA A 50 0.70 -17.43 5.21
C ALA A 50 -0.56 -18.31 5.05
N HIS A 51 -1.66 -17.73 4.57
CA HIS A 51 -2.91 -18.44 4.27
C HIS A 51 -2.93 -19.09 2.88
N GLN A 52 -1.88 -18.95 2.08
CA GLN A 52 -1.78 -19.46 0.71
C GLN A 52 -2.87 -18.91 -0.23
N TRP A 53 -3.28 -17.65 -0.01
CA TRP A 53 -4.24 -16.95 -0.84
C TRP A 53 -3.60 -16.20 -2.01
N ILE A 54 -2.29 -16.02 -1.97
CA ILE A 54 -1.48 -15.46 -3.05
C ILE A 54 -0.28 -16.37 -3.32
N ASP A 55 0.12 -16.43 -4.59
CA ASP A 55 1.22 -17.27 -5.02
C ASP A 55 2.59 -16.63 -4.78
N GLN A 56 3.58 -17.47 -4.53
CA GLN A 56 4.98 -17.03 -4.57
C GLN A 56 5.34 -16.61 -6.00
N LEU A 57 5.96 -15.44 -6.13
CA LEU A 57 6.33 -14.86 -7.40
C LEU A 57 7.81 -15.15 -7.75
N PRO A 58 8.14 -15.37 -9.03
CA PRO A 58 9.51 -15.55 -9.49
C PRO A 58 10.26 -14.21 -9.48
N ALA A 59 10.96 -13.91 -8.38
CA ALA A 59 11.59 -12.60 -8.16
C ALA A 59 12.49 -12.11 -9.31
N ALA A 60 13.18 -13.02 -9.99
CA ALA A 60 14.05 -12.70 -11.13
C ALA A 60 13.32 -12.10 -12.35
N GLN A 61 11.99 -12.21 -12.42
CA GLN A 61 11.18 -11.65 -13.52
C GLN A 61 10.82 -10.18 -13.29
N PHE A 62 11.13 -9.61 -12.12
CA PHE A 62 10.74 -8.25 -11.76
C PHE A 62 11.97 -7.36 -11.53
N PRO A 63 11.91 -6.07 -11.94
CA PRO A 63 13.01 -5.13 -11.77
C PRO A 63 13.06 -4.55 -10.35
N LEU A 64 13.15 -5.42 -9.33
CA LEU A 64 13.07 -5.05 -7.91
C LEU A 64 14.23 -4.14 -7.48
N ASP A 65 15.37 -4.23 -8.14
CA ASP A 65 16.56 -3.39 -7.95
C ASP A 65 16.32 -1.92 -8.29
N LYS A 66 15.31 -1.64 -9.12
CA LYS A 66 14.90 -0.28 -9.50
C LYS A 66 13.83 0.31 -8.59
N MET A 67 13.42 -0.41 -7.55
CA MET A 67 12.36 -0.01 -6.61
C MET A 67 12.93 0.38 -5.25
N LEU A 68 12.13 1.07 -4.44
CA LEU A 68 12.51 1.43 -3.08
C LEU A 68 12.66 0.15 -2.24
N LYS A 69 13.88 -0.12 -1.78
CA LYS A 69 14.20 -1.33 -0.99
C LYS A 69 13.22 -1.55 0.18
N PRO A 70 12.88 -0.55 1.03
CA PRO A 70 11.93 -0.76 2.12
C PRO A 70 10.56 -1.25 1.66
N VAL A 71 10.11 -0.80 0.48
CA VAL A 71 8.82 -1.20 -0.11
C VAL A 71 8.92 -2.61 -0.69
N VAL A 72 10.05 -2.98 -1.30
CA VAL A 72 10.26 -4.37 -1.74
C VAL A 72 10.23 -5.34 -0.55
N GLU A 73 10.77 -4.96 0.60
CA GLU A 73 10.73 -5.83 1.79
C GLU A 73 9.30 -6.09 2.29
N THR A 74 8.35 -5.17 2.11
CA THR A 74 6.93 -5.41 2.51
C THR A 74 6.22 -6.41 1.61
N THR A 75 6.80 -6.73 0.44
CA THR A 75 6.24 -7.70 -0.50
C THR A 75 6.71 -9.14 -0.26
N LYS A 76 7.54 -9.35 0.77
CA LYS A 76 8.11 -10.65 1.10
C LYS A 76 7.43 -11.29 2.31
N TYR A 77 7.40 -12.62 2.31
CA TYR A 77 7.08 -13.45 3.47
C TYR A 77 8.09 -14.59 3.57
N ARG A 78 8.76 -14.71 4.72
CA ARG A 78 9.85 -15.69 4.94
C ARG A 78 10.86 -15.70 3.78
N ASP A 79 11.39 -14.51 3.45
CA ASP A 79 12.38 -14.25 2.39
C ASP A 79 11.94 -14.55 0.94
N ASN A 80 10.69 -14.97 0.73
CA ASN A 80 10.14 -15.23 -0.60
C ASN A 80 9.23 -14.07 -1.05
N LEU A 81 9.24 -13.76 -2.34
CA LEU A 81 8.44 -12.69 -2.94
C LEU A 81 6.99 -13.17 -3.16
N TYR A 82 5.99 -12.38 -2.75
CA TYR A 82 4.57 -12.68 -2.94
C TYR A 82 3.77 -11.53 -3.57
N ALA A 83 4.35 -10.33 -3.64
CA ALA A 83 3.75 -9.18 -4.32
C ALA A 83 4.83 -8.38 -5.05
N VAL A 84 4.44 -7.42 -5.88
CA VAL A 84 5.36 -6.49 -6.56
C VAL A 84 4.89 -5.07 -6.28
N PRO A 85 5.77 -4.16 -5.83
CA PRO A 85 5.39 -2.78 -5.56
C PRO A 85 4.82 -2.07 -6.80
N GLN A 86 3.67 -1.40 -6.62
CA GLN A 86 3.07 -0.52 -7.63
C GLN A 86 3.09 0.95 -7.20
N SER A 87 2.81 1.20 -5.92
CA SER A 87 2.88 2.50 -5.26
C SER A 87 3.43 2.32 -3.84
N SER A 88 3.72 3.44 -3.18
CA SER A 88 4.02 3.48 -1.74
C SER A 88 3.44 4.74 -1.16
N ASP A 89 2.95 4.63 0.08
CA ASP A 89 2.47 5.77 0.83
C ASP A 89 3.56 6.28 1.79
N GLY A 90 3.49 7.57 2.10
CA GLY A 90 4.33 8.23 3.09
C GLY A 90 3.50 9.21 3.90
N GLY A 91 3.67 9.20 5.21
CA GLY A 91 3.02 10.18 6.08
C GLY A 91 3.57 11.59 5.80
N ILE A 92 2.66 12.54 5.53
CA ILE A 92 3.01 13.93 5.27
C ILE A 92 2.23 14.82 6.24
N LEU A 93 2.89 15.82 6.82
CA LEU A 93 2.25 16.85 7.62
C LEU A 93 1.72 17.97 6.70
N TYR A 94 0.39 18.05 6.58
CA TYR A 94 -0.28 19.21 5.99
C TYR A 94 -0.54 20.26 7.08
N TYR A 95 -0.24 21.52 6.79
CA TYR A 95 -0.46 22.63 7.72
C TYR A 95 -0.89 23.91 7.00
N ARG A 96 -1.61 24.78 7.72
CA ARG A 96 -2.06 26.09 7.26
C ARG A 96 -1.02 27.15 7.59
N SER A 97 -0.14 27.44 6.63
CA SER A 97 0.96 28.40 6.80
C SER A 97 0.50 29.81 7.16
N ASP A 98 -0.69 30.23 6.72
CA ASP A 98 -1.29 31.52 7.07
C ASP A 98 -1.75 31.59 8.53
N LEU A 99 -2.29 30.49 9.08
CA LEU A 99 -2.68 30.41 10.49
C LEU A 99 -1.46 30.39 11.40
N LEU A 100 -0.41 29.64 11.05
CA LEU A 100 0.85 29.64 11.80
C LEU A 100 1.47 31.04 11.86
N LYS A 101 1.51 31.76 10.73
CA LYS A 101 1.99 33.15 10.69
C LYS A 101 1.17 34.08 11.57
N LYS A 102 -0.17 33.98 11.54
CA LYS A 102 -1.07 34.77 12.39
C LYS A 102 -0.84 34.50 13.89
N ALA A 103 -0.51 33.26 14.24
CA ALA A 103 -0.18 32.84 15.61
C ALA A 103 1.29 33.14 16.01
N GLY A 104 2.05 33.87 15.19
CA GLY A 104 3.46 34.18 15.47
C GLY A 104 4.38 32.96 15.44
N VAL A 105 4.03 31.92 14.70
CA VAL A 105 4.85 30.73 14.44
C VAL A 105 5.52 30.88 13.07
N SER A 106 6.84 31.07 13.07
CA SER A 106 7.62 31.43 11.87
C SER A 106 8.03 30.24 10.99
N ALA A 107 7.98 29.01 11.51
CA ALA A 107 8.37 27.80 10.80
C ALA A 107 7.41 26.63 11.10
N ALA A 108 7.30 25.70 10.15
CA ALA A 108 6.56 24.47 10.37
C ALA A 108 7.22 23.64 11.51
N PRO A 109 6.43 23.00 12.38
CA PRO A 109 6.97 22.21 13.48
C PRO A 109 7.72 21.00 12.92
N THR A 110 8.94 20.76 13.42
CA THR A 110 9.75 19.58 13.07
C THR A 110 9.69 18.50 14.14
N THR A 111 9.04 18.78 15.27
CA THR A 111 8.81 17.83 16.36
C THR A 111 7.36 17.87 16.82
N TRP A 112 6.89 16.77 17.44
CA TRP A 112 5.56 16.70 18.02
C TRP A 112 5.32 17.74 19.12
N ALA A 113 6.33 18.02 19.96
CA ALA A 113 6.25 19.05 20.99
C ALA A 113 6.09 20.46 20.39
N GLN A 114 6.81 20.77 19.30
CA GLN A 114 6.63 22.04 18.59
C GLN A 114 5.26 22.14 17.95
N MET A 115 4.74 21.03 17.39
CA MET A 115 3.40 21.00 16.82
C MET A 115 2.35 21.31 17.88
N GLN A 116 2.42 20.66 19.05
CA GLN A 116 1.52 20.92 20.17
C GLN A 116 1.60 22.37 20.65
N ALA A 117 2.81 22.93 20.79
CA ALA A 117 3.00 24.32 21.20
C ALA A 117 2.46 25.32 20.16
N ALA A 118 2.56 25.02 18.86
CA ALA A 118 2.00 25.84 17.80
C ALA A 118 0.46 25.79 17.76
N CYS A 119 -0.13 24.63 18.04
CA CYS A 119 -1.59 24.46 18.11
C CYS A 119 -2.23 25.14 19.33
N ALA A 120 -1.45 25.40 20.39
CA ALA A 120 -1.92 26.06 21.60
C ALA A 120 -1.93 27.60 21.52
N LYS A 121 -1.40 28.18 20.44
CA LYS A 121 -1.41 29.62 20.17
C LYS A 121 -2.60 30.01 19.29
#